data_AF-A0A7J7F677-F1
#
_entry.id   AF-A0A7J7F677-F1
#
_cell.length_a   1.000
_cell.length_b   1.000
_cell.length_c   1.000
_cell.angle_alpha   90.00
_cell.angle_beta   90.00
_cell.angle_gamma   90.00
#
_symmetry.space_group_name_H-M   'P 1'
#
loop_
_entity.id
_entity.type
_entity.pdbx_description
1 polymer ?
#
loop_
_entity_poly.entity_id
_entity_poly.type
_entity_poly.pdbx_seq_one_letter_code
_entity_poly.pdbx_strand_id
1 'polypeptide(L)'
;MASCVPSSCLLMLCLQSASDGFWKSVATRVPKEPPEIRILNPYFIQEAAFTLIGLPFNNGLMGRGNIPTLGSVAVTMALHGCDEVAVAGFGYDMSTPNAPLHYYETVRMAAIKE
;
A
#
# COMPACT_ATOMS: atom_id res chain seq x y z
N MET A 1 -18.17 -18.64 -1.09
CA MET A 1 -17.33 -19.06 0.06
C MET A 1 -16.11 -19.79 -0.49
N ALA A 2 -14.98 -19.09 -0.60
CA ALA A 2 -13.70 -19.74 -0.83
C ALA A 2 -12.91 -19.62 0.48
N SER A 3 -12.94 -20.68 1.27
CA SER A 3 -12.11 -20.81 2.47
C SER A 3 -10.79 -21.44 2.04
N CYS A 4 -9.76 -20.62 1.89
CA CYS A 4 -8.38 -21.10 1.94
C CYS A 4 -7.92 -20.95 3.38
N VAL A 5 -7.93 -22.05 4.13
CA VAL A 5 -7.25 -22.16 5.42
C VAL A 5 -5.90 -22.81 5.16
N PRO A 6 -4.77 -22.09 5.22
CA PRO A 6 -3.47 -22.74 5.33
C PRO A 6 -3.28 -23.12 6.79
N SER A 7 -3.45 -24.41 7.08
CA SER A 7 -3.41 -24.99 8.42
C SER A 7 -2.02 -25.01 9.08
N SER A 8 -1.07 -24.20 8.63
CA SER A 8 0.25 -24.00 9.24
C SER A 8 0.95 -22.79 8.61
N CYS A 9 0.36 -21.60 8.75
CA CYS A 9 1.15 -20.39 8.60
C CYS A 9 1.98 -20.29 9.87
N LEU A 10 3.22 -20.82 9.80
CA LEU A 10 4.22 -20.61 10.83
C LEU A 10 4.31 -19.10 11.02
N LEU A 11 3.75 -18.65 12.14
CA LEU A 11 3.78 -17.29 12.60
C LEU A 11 5.23 -17.02 12.97
N MET A 12 6.06 -16.72 11.97
CA MET A 12 7.33 -16.04 12.18
C MET A 12 6.98 -14.57 12.49
N LEU A 13 6.24 -14.37 13.59
CA LEU A 13 6.31 -13.15 14.36
C LEU A 13 7.77 -13.05 14.77
N CYS A 14 8.52 -12.15 14.13
CA CYS A 14 9.74 -11.65 14.71
C CYS A 14 9.40 -11.18 16.14
N LEU A 15 9.71 -12.02 17.12
CA LEU A 15 9.89 -11.66 18.53
C LEU A 15 11.20 -10.86 18.70
N GLN A 16 11.48 -9.96 17.77
CA GLN A 16 12.50 -8.94 17.95
C GLN A 16 11.76 -7.69 18.43
N SER A 17 12.30 -7.06 19.47
CA SER A 17 11.82 -5.77 19.99
C SER A 17 11.35 -4.89 18.84
N ALA A 18 10.08 -4.48 18.86
CA ALA A 18 9.44 -3.69 17.81
C ALA A 18 10.13 -2.33 17.52
N SER A 19 11.19 -2.00 18.27
CA SER A 19 11.96 -0.76 18.19
C SER A 19 13.19 -0.84 17.28
N ASP A 20 13.80 -2.02 17.09
CA ASP A 20 15.18 -2.11 16.55
C ASP A 20 15.29 -2.35 15.03
N GLY A 21 14.21 -2.14 14.28
CA GLY A 21 14.22 -2.36 12.82
C GLY A 21 13.33 -1.44 12.00
N PHE A 22 12.54 -0.56 12.62
CA PHE A 22 11.65 0.35 11.91
C PHE A 22 12.23 1.76 11.84
N TRP A 23 12.07 2.43 10.69
CA TRP A 23 12.57 3.79 10.49
C TRP A 23 11.76 4.87 11.26
N LYS A 24 10.62 4.49 11.85
CA LYS A 24 9.75 5.32 12.70
C LYS A 24 9.09 4.44 13.77
N SER A 25 8.58 5.08 14.82
CA SER A 25 7.74 4.42 15.81
C SER A 25 6.53 3.76 15.15
N VAL A 26 6.23 2.53 15.56
CA VAL A 26 5.11 1.73 15.06
C VAL A 26 4.20 1.31 16.22
N ALA A 27 2.92 1.07 15.91
CA ALA A 27 1.99 0.52 16.88
C ALA A 27 2.46 -0.88 17.32
N THR A 28 2.59 -1.08 18.63
CA THR A 28 2.98 -2.39 19.20
C THR A 28 1.79 -3.33 19.38
N ARG A 29 0.56 -2.85 19.16
CA ARG A 29 -0.68 -3.63 19.22
C ARG A 29 -1.67 -3.13 18.18
N VAL A 30 -2.32 -4.07 17.50
CA VAL A 30 -3.44 -3.82 16.58
C VAL A 30 -4.72 -4.41 17.21
N PRO A 31 -5.82 -3.65 17.34
CA PRO A 31 -7.05 -4.14 17.97
C PRO A 31 -7.90 -4.95 16.98
N LYS A 32 -7.33 -6.03 16.43
CA LYS A 32 -7.97 -6.94 15.46
C LYS A 32 -7.59 -8.37 15.72
N GLU A 33 -8.53 -9.29 15.51
CA GLU A 33 -8.28 -10.71 15.68
C GLU A 33 -7.48 -11.27 14.49
N PRO A 34 -6.62 -12.28 14.68
CA PRO A 34 -5.80 -12.83 13.59
C PRO A 34 -6.56 -13.21 12.31
N PRO A 35 -7.79 -13.78 12.36
CA PRO A 35 -8.57 -14.07 11.15
C PRO A 35 -9.04 -12.83 10.36
N GLU A 36 -9.09 -11.65 10.99
CA GLU A 36 -9.43 -10.39 10.34
C GLU A 36 -8.21 -9.76 9.64
N ILE A 37 -7.00 -10.26 9.89
CA ILE A 37 -5.75 -9.73 9.35
C ILE A 37 -5.37 -10.54 8.11
N ARG A 38 -5.07 -9.83 7.02
CA ARG A 38 -4.56 -10.42 5.78
C ARG A 38 -3.19 -9.86 5.47
N ILE A 39 -2.31 -10.71 4.96
CA ILE A 39 -0.99 -10.31 4.48
C ILE A 39 -1.10 -10.09 2.97
N LEU A 40 -0.74 -8.89 2.52
CA LEU A 40 -0.66 -8.58 1.10
C LEU A 40 0.43 -9.43 0.45
N ASN A 41 0.10 -10.10 -0.65
CA ASN A 41 1.08 -10.81 -1.45
C ASN A 41 2.02 -9.80 -2.16
N PRO A 42 3.36 -9.87 -1.96
CA PRO A 42 4.31 -8.96 -2.60
C PRO A 42 4.27 -8.96 -4.13
N TYR A 43 3.69 -9.99 -4.75
CA TYR A 43 3.41 -10.03 -6.18
C TYR A 43 2.70 -8.75 -6.68
N PHE A 44 1.66 -8.29 -5.97
CA PHE A 44 0.90 -7.11 -6.37
C PHE A 44 1.70 -5.82 -6.30
N ILE A 45 2.78 -5.78 -5.50
CA ILE A 45 3.67 -4.61 -5.46
C ILE A 45 4.51 -4.56 -6.74
N GLN A 46 5.04 -5.70 -7.18
CA GLN A 46 5.82 -5.78 -8.42
C GLN A 46 4.95 -5.50 -9.65
N GLU A 47 3.76 -6.08 -9.68
CA GLU A 47 2.81 -5.86 -10.77
C GLU A 47 2.36 -4.39 -10.82
N ALA A 48 2.01 -3.79 -9.68
CA ALA A 48 1.66 -2.38 -9.61
C ALA A 48 2.80 -1.52 -10.16
N ALA A 49 4.06 -1.83 -9.80
CA ALA A 49 5.24 -1.08 -10.20
C ALA A 49 5.54 -1.18 -11.69
N PHE A 50 5.61 -2.40 -12.23
CA PHE A 50 6.17 -2.63 -13.57
C PHE A 50 5.12 -2.83 -14.64
N THR A 51 3.94 -3.34 -14.29
CA THR A 51 2.86 -3.63 -15.24
C THR A 51 1.83 -2.51 -15.25
N LEU A 52 1.29 -2.12 -14.09
CA LEU A 52 0.22 -1.13 -14.05
C LEU A 52 0.73 0.28 -14.36
N ILE A 53 1.76 0.75 -13.66
CA ILE A 53 2.25 2.14 -13.81
C ILE A 53 3.50 2.25 -14.69
N GLY A 54 4.20 1.15 -14.98
CA GLY A 54 5.34 1.11 -15.90
C GLY A 54 6.62 1.78 -15.40
N LEU A 55 6.97 1.66 -14.12
CA LEU A 55 8.26 2.14 -13.59
C LEU A 55 9.46 1.43 -14.25
N PRO A 56 10.63 2.07 -14.32
CA PRO A 56 11.83 1.48 -14.92
C PRO A 56 12.21 0.12 -14.31
N PHE A 57 12.40 -0.88 -15.15
CA PHE A 57 12.74 -2.24 -14.72
C PHE A 57 14.25 -2.35 -14.41
N ASN A 58 14.63 -2.18 -13.14
CA ASN A 58 16.01 -2.37 -12.65
C ASN A 58 16.29 -3.86 -12.36
N ASN A 59 16.24 -4.72 -13.37
CA ASN A 59 16.44 -6.17 -13.24
C ASN A 59 15.51 -6.83 -12.19
N GLY A 60 14.27 -6.32 -12.06
CA GLY A 60 13.31 -6.79 -11.07
C GLY A 60 13.59 -6.37 -9.62
N LEU A 61 14.63 -5.57 -9.36
CA LEU A 61 14.90 -5.05 -8.03
C LEU A 61 14.01 -3.84 -7.72
N MET A 62 13.17 -3.98 -6.70
CA MET A 62 12.43 -2.88 -6.10
C MET A 62 13.33 -2.09 -5.15
N GLY A 63 13.37 -0.77 -5.31
CA GLY A 63 14.21 0.14 -4.55
C GLY A 63 14.70 1.30 -5.40
N ARG A 64 15.18 2.39 -4.76
CA ARG A 64 15.73 3.60 -5.44
C ARG A 64 14.78 4.25 -6.46
N GLY A 65 13.58 4.63 -6.03
CA GLY A 65 12.60 5.36 -6.85
C GLY A 65 11.58 4.48 -7.57
N ASN A 66 11.76 3.15 -7.56
CA ASN A 66 10.83 2.21 -8.17
C ASN A 66 9.83 1.61 -7.17
N ILE A 67 9.20 2.43 -6.32
CA ILE A 67 8.24 1.95 -5.32
C ILE A 67 6.86 2.56 -5.61
N PRO A 68 5.85 1.73 -5.97
CA PRO A 68 4.51 2.22 -6.23
C PRO A 68 3.86 2.76 -4.96
N THR A 69 2.94 3.71 -5.09
CA THR A 69 2.16 4.18 -3.94
C THR A 69 1.22 3.08 -3.45
N LEU A 70 0.89 3.07 -2.16
CA LEU A 70 -0.04 2.07 -1.59
C LEU A 70 -1.39 2.06 -2.32
N GLY A 71 -1.86 3.23 -2.79
CA GLY A 71 -3.06 3.34 -3.61
C GLY A 71 -2.96 2.53 -4.91
N SER A 72 -1.88 2.68 -5.69
CA SER A 72 -1.70 1.92 -6.93
C SER A 72 -1.63 0.40 -6.71
N VAL A 73 -1.04 -0.03 -5.59
CA VAL A 73 -1.03 -1.46 -5.19
C VAL A 73 -2.45 -1.94 -4.85
N ALA A 74 -3.25 -1.13 -4.17
CA ALA A 74 -4.63 -1.47 -3.85
C ALA A 74 -5.52 -1.59 -5.10
N VAL A 75 -5.36 -0.67 -6.07
CA VAL A 75 -6.04 -0.75 -7.38
C VAL A 75 -5.64 -2.00 -8.12
N THR A 76 -4.34 -2.32 -8.16
CA THR A 76 -3.81 -3.53 -8.80
C THR A 76 -4.44 -4.79 -8.20
N MET A 77 -4.45 -4.89 -6.86
CA MET A 77 -5.09 -6.01 -6.17
C MET A 77 -6.59 -6.11 -6.48
N ALA A 78 -7.31 -4.98 -6.54
CA ALA A 78 -8.73 -4.96 -6.86
C ALA A 78 -9.01 -5.46 -8.29
N LEU A 79 -8.18 -5.09 -9.27
CA LEU A 79 -8.31 -5.54 -10.66
C LEU A 79 -8.12 -7.05 -10.82
N HIS A 80 -7.36 -7.71 -9.93
CA HIS A 80 -7.24 -9.18 -9.93
C HIS A 80 -8.39 -9.90 -9.21
N GLY A 81 -9.16 -9.18 -8.39
CA GLY A 81 -10.19 -9.75 -7.54
C GLY A 81 -11.62 -9.36 -7.89
N CYS A 82 -11.81 -8.44 -8.81
CA CYS A 82 -13.10 -7.87 -9.18
C CYS A 82 -13.23 -7.76 -10.70
N ASP A 83 -14.43 -8.02 -11.22
CA ASP A 83 -14.72 -7.86 -12.65
C ASP A 83 -14.73 -6.39 -13.08
N GLU A 84 -15.12 -5.50 -12.16
CA GLU A 84 -15.19 -4.05 -12.36
C GLU A 84 -14.66 -3.32 -11.12
N VAL A 85 -13.93 -2.23 -11.35
CA VAL A 85 -13.34 -1.41 -10.27
C VAL A 85 -13.61 0.07 -10.54
N ALA A 86 -14.26 0.73 -9.58
CA ALA A 86 -14.41 2.18 -9.55
C ALA A 86 -13.37 2.79 -8.59
N VAL A 87 -12.69 3.85 -9.03
CA VAL A 87 -11.61 4.48 -8.27
C VAL A 87 -12.02 5.91 -7.90
N ALA A 88 -11.90 6.26 -6.62
CA ALA A 88 -12.20 7.60 -6.10
C ALA A 88 -11.06 8.11 -5.21
N GLY A 89 -10.87 9.43 -5.15
CA GLY A 89 -9.80 10.05 -4.35
C GLY A 89 -8.39 9.80 -4.88
N PHE A 90 -8.26 9.52 -6.19
CA PHE A 90 -6.97 9.35 -6.87
C PHE A 90 -6.59 10.58 -7.68
N GLY A 91 -5.30 10.90 -7.66
CA GLY A 91 -4.74 12.03 -8.38
C GLY A 91 -4.90 13.35 -7.64
N TYR A 92 -4.07 14.32 -8.02
CA TYR A 92 -4.12 15.68 -7.51
C TYR A 92 -4.39 16.66 -8.65
N ASP A 93 -5.34 17.57 -8.42
CA ASP A 93 -5.53 18.73 -9.29
C ASP A 93 -4.66 19.88 -8.80
N MET A 94 -3.46 19.98 -9.37
CA MET A 94 -2.48 21.02 -9.03
C MET A 94 -2.91 22.43 -9.46
N SER A 95 -4.04 22.58 -10.18
CA SER A 95 -4.63 23.88 -10.52
C SER A 95 -5.46 24.48 -9.38
N THR A 96 -5.76 23.71 -8.33
CA THR A 96 -6.56 24.14 -7.17
C THR A 96 -5.70 24.19 -5.89
N PRO A 97 -4.76 25.15 -5.75
CA PRO A 97 -3.77 25.16 -4.66
C PRO A 97 -4.38 25.29 -3.25
N ASN A 98 -5.61 25.81 -3.16
CA ASN A 98 -6.34 25.97 -1.90
C ASN A 98 -7.20 24.76 -1.53
N ALA A 99 -7.35 23.77 -2.41
CA ALA A 99 -8.07 22.54 -2.10
C ALA A 99 -7.32 21.73 -1.02
N PRO A 100 -8.04 20.97 -0.18
CA PRO A 100 -7.41 20.04 0.76
C PRO A 100 -6.51 19.02 0.05
N LEU A 101 -5.35 18.74 0.64
CA LEU A 101 -4.40 17.74 0.17
C LEU A 101 -4.96 16.32 0.39
N HIS A 102 -5.37 16.03 1.62
CA HIS A 102 -6.21 14.87 1.92
C HIS A 102 -7.61 15.35 2.30
N TYR A 103 -8.64 14.59 1.91
CA TYR A 103 -10.05 14.98 2.07
C TYR A 103 -10.52 15.16 3.53
N TYR A 104 -9.74 14.69 4.50
CA TYR A 104 -10.06 14.75 5.92
C TYR A 104 -9.22 15.78 6.71
N GLU A 105 -8.30 16.49 6.06
CA GLU A 105 -7.37 17.39 6.76
C GLU A 105 -7.36 18.81 6.17
N THR A 106 -6.69 19.72 6.86
CA THR A 106 -6.63 21.15 6.50
C THR A 106 -5.39 21.52 5.70
N VAL A 107 -4.43 20.61 5.56
CA VAL A 107 -3.25 20.79 4.70
C VAL A 107 -3.74 20.98 3.27
N ARG A 108 -3.17 21.95 2.56
CA ARG A 108 -3.62 22.33 1.21
C ARG A 108 -2.68 21.80 0.14
N MET A 109 -3.20 21.67 -1.08
CA MET A 109 -2.44 21.22 -2.25
C MET A 109 -1.17 22.03 -2.51
N ALA A 110 -1.16 23.31 -2.12
CA ALA A 110 0.02 24.18 -2.21
C ALA A 110 1.27 23.61 -1.51
N ALA A 111 1.11 22.78 -0.47
CA ALA A 111 2.22 22.18 0.27
C ALA A 111 3.05 21.16 -0.54
N ILE A 112 2.56 20.69 -1.69
CA ILE A 112 3.31 19.79 -2.59
C ILE A 112 4.40 20.54 -3.38
N LYS A 113 4.23 21.85 -3.61
CA LYS A 113 5.15 22.65 -4.46
C LYS A 113 6.34 23.26 -3.71
N GLU A 114 6.42 23.08 -2.39
CA GLU A 114 7.56 23.47 -1.56
C GLU A 114 8.59 22.33 -1.48
#